data_AF-A0A1Q9P517-F1
#
_entry.id   AF-A0A1Q9P517-F1
#
_cell.length_a   1.000
_cell.length_b   1.000
_cell.length_c   1.000
_cell.angle_alpha   90.00
_cell.angle_beta   90.00
_cell.angle_gamma   90.00
#
_symmetry.space_group_name_H-M   'P 1'
#
loop_
_entity.id
_entity.type
_entity.pdbx_description
1 polymer ?
#
loop_
_entity_poly.entity_id
_entity_poly.type
_entity_poly.pdbx_seq_one_letter_code
_entity_poly.pdbx_strand_id
1 'polypeptide(L)'
;ISWGKVGRSMNASNSLAFMQIRLRSLGKALDEVKTKRVRLEQALRKGHVPEFEYASSLLKLIVESNTLSKEKEEIAERVKVLKNEDLVQR
;
A
#
# COMPACT_ATOMS: atom_id res chain seq x y z
N ILE A 1 -22.24 -24.63 -7.72
CA ILE A 1 -21.10 -24.11 -6.92
C ILE A 1 -21.71 -23.16 -5.89
N SER A 2 -21.95 -23.64 -4.67
CA SER A 2 -22.55 -22.81 -3.62
C SER A 2 -21.47 -21.91 -3.02
N TRP A 3 -21.71 -20.61 -3.05
CA TRP A 3 -20.92 -19.61 -2.34
C TRP A 3 -21.22 -19.77 -0.84
N GLY A 4 -20.51 -20.71 -0.22
CA GLY A 4 -20.64 -21.02 1.19
C GLY A 4 -20.33 -19.80 2.05
N LYS A 5 -21.37 -19.27 2.69
CA LYS A 5 -21.33 -18.60 4.00
C LYS A 5 -20.18 -17.59 4.18
N VAL A 6 -20.26 -16.44 3.53
CA VAL A 6 -19.61 -15.22 4.03
C VAL A 6 -20.46 -14.66 5.17
N GLY A 7 -20.57 -15.44 6.23
CA GLY A 7 -21.25 -15.09 7.46
C GLY A 7 -20.24 -14.82 8.57
N ARG A 8 -19.67 -13.61 8.60
CA ARG A 8 -19.32 -12.90 9.84
C ARG A 8 -19.07 -11.43 9.54
N SER A 9 -20.20 -10.75 9.61
CA SER A 9 -20.42 -9.31 9.72
C SER A 9 -19.46 -8.62 10.72
N MET A 10 -19.07 -7.40 10.35
CA MET A 10 -18.70 -6.23 11.17
C MET A 10 -17.30 -6.01 11.76
N ASN A 11 -16.38 -7.00 11.85
CA ASN A 11 -15.03 -6.77 12.40
C ASN A 11 -13.85 -7.13 11.47
N ALA A 12 -14.10 -7.35 10.17
CA ALA A 12 -13.06 -7.78 9.22
C ALA A 12 -11.87 -6.82 9.12
N SER A 13 -12.06 -5.53 9.40
CA SER A 13 -11.00 -4.53 9.45
C SER A 13 -9.97 -4.78 10.56
N ASN A 14 -10.29 -5.55 11.61
CA ASN A 14 -9.37 -5.89 12.72
C ASN A 14 -8.88 -7.35 12.68
N SER A 15 -9.22 -8.11 11.62
CA SER A 15 -8.70 -9.47 11.47
C SER A 15 -7.21 -9.43 11.15
N LEU A 16 -6.40 -10.21 11.89
CA LEU A 16 -4.96 -10.34 11.63
C LEU A 16 -4.67 -10.73 10.17
N ALA A 17 -5.43 -11.68 9.62
CA ALA A 17 -5.27 -12.12 8.24
C ALA A 17 -5.55 -10.98 7.24
N PHE A 18 -6.61 -10.21 7.47
CA PHE A 18 -6.95 -9.07 6.62
C PHE A 18 -5.89 -7.97 6.69
N MET A 19 -5.40 -7.64 7.88
CA MET A 19 -4.34 -6.65 8.06
C MET A 19 -3.01 -7.08 7.42
N GLN A 20 -2.67 -8.37 7.46
CA GLN A 20 -1.51 -8.91 6.75
C GLN A 20 -1.65 -8.81 5.22
N ILE A 21 -2.85 -9.07 4.68
CA ILE A 21 -3.14 -8.87 3.26
C ILE A 21 -2.98 -7.40 2.90
N ARG A 22 -3.58 -6.49 3.69
CA ARG A 22 -3.45 -5.03 3.48
C ARG A 22 -2.00 -4.58 3.50
N LEU A 23 -1.21 -5.04 4.48
CA LEU A 23 0.22 -4.72 4.59
C LEU A 23 1.00 -5.11 3.33
N ARG A 24 0.74 -6.32 2.79
CA ARG A 24 1.37 -6.79 1.54
C ARG A 24 0.92 -5.97 0.34
N SER A 25 -0.36 -5.65 0.23
CA SER A 25 -0.91 -4.84 -0.85
C SER A 25 -0.32 -3.42 -0.86
N LEU A 26 -0.15 -2.80 0.31
CA LEU A 26 0.52 -1.50 0.44
C LEU A 26 1.99 -1.56 0.00
N GLY A 27 2.67 -2.67 0.30
CA GLY A 27 4.02 -2.93 -0.23
C GLY A 27 4.06 -2.92 -1.76
N LYS A 28 3.13 -3.63 -2.40
CA LYS A 28 3.02 -3.66 -3.88
C LYS A 28 2.70 -2.28 -4.47
N ALA A 29 1.77 -1.55 -3.86
CA ALA A 29 1.41 -0.20 -4.30
C ALA A 29 2.62 0.75 -4.27
N LEU A 30 3.45 0.68 -3.22
CA LEU A 30 4.71 1.45 -3.15
C LEU A 30 5.69 1.07 -4.27
N ASP A 31 5.81 -0.22 -4.60
CA ASP A 31 6.68 -0.66 -5.69
C ASP A 31 6.18 -0.22 -7.07
N GLU A 32 4.86 -0.16 -7.25
CA GLU A 32 4.25 0.44 -8.45
C GLU A 32 4.56 1.94 -8.54
N VAL A 33 4.47 2.70 -7.44
CA VAL A 33 4.83 4.13 -7.41
C VAL A 33 6.31 4.33 -7.76
N LYS A 34 7.22 3.51 -7.21
CA LYS A 34 8.65 3.54 -7.58
C LYS A 34 8.84 3.27 -9.08
N THR A 35 8.12 2.28 -9.62
CA THR A 35 8.18 1.95 -11.05
C THR A 35 7.69 3.11 -11.92
N LYS A 36 6.58 3.75 -11.54
CA LYS A 36 6.05 4.96 -12.22
C LYS A 36 7.09 6.09 -12.19
N ARG A 37 7.77 6.32 -11.07
CA ARG A 37 8.83 7.33 -10.95
C ARG A 37 9.99 7.05 -11.90
N VAL A 38 10.50 5.82 -11.93
CA VAL A 38 11.60 5.45 -12.84
C VAL A 38 11.20 5.66 -14.30
N ARG A 39 9.97 5.29 -14.68
CA ARG A 39 9.44 5.53 -16.03
C ARG A 39 9.34 7.03 -16.36
N LEU A 40 8.91 7.85 -15.40
CA LEU A 40 8.84 9.30 -15.56
C LEU A 40 10.24 9.92 -15.76
N GLU A 41 11.24 9.50 -14.98
CA GLU A 41 12.64 9.92 -15.14
C GLU A 41 13.24 9.48 -16.49
N GLN A 42 12.86 8.29 -16.99
CA GLN A 42 13.24 7.85 -18.33
C GLN A 42 12.55 8.66 -19.42
N ALA A 43 11.27 9.01 -19.26
CA ALA A 43 10.53 9.81 -20.22
C ALA A 43 11.10 11.22 -20.34
N LEU A 44 11.46 11.86 -19.21
CA LEU A 44 12.17 13.14 -19.21
C LEU A 44 13.50 13.04 -19.97
N ARG A 45 14.34 12.04 -19.65
CA ARG A 45 15.64 11.84 -20.31
C ARG A 45 15.54 11.63 -21.83
N LYS A 46 14.44 11.04 -22.30
CA LYS A 46 14.17 10.83 -23.73
C LYS A 46 13.50 12.05 -24.39
N GLY A 47 13.22 13.12 -23.64
CA GLY A 47 12.51 14.30 -24.14
C GLY A 47 11.03 14.04 -24.44
N HIS A 48 10.44 12.96 -23.92
CA HIS A 48 9.03 12.62 -24.15
C HIS A 48 8.07 13.41 -23.25
N VAL A 49 8.58 14.09 -22.22
CA VAL A 49 7.79 14.88 -21.27
C VAL A 49 8.51 16.21 -21.00
N PRO A 50 7.82 17.35 -21.08
CA PRO A 50 8.38 18.65 -20.70
C PRO A 50 8.75 18.73 -19.21
N GLU A 51 9.74 19.54 -18.85
CA GLU A 51 10.21 19.69 -17.46
C GLU A 51 9.09 20.08 -16.47
N PHE A 52 8.18 20.97 -16.88
CA PHE A 52 7.06 21.38 -16.04
C PHE A 52 6.11 20.22 -15.72
N GLU A 53 5.75 19.43 -16.74
CA GLU A 53 4.90 18.25 -16.57
C GLU A 53 5.59 17.17 -15.75
N TYR A 54 6.90 17.00 -15.93
CA TYR A 54 7.73 16.15 -15.10
C TYR A 54 7.68 16.57 -13.63
N ALA A 55 7.90 17.85 -13.33
CA ALA A 55 7.90 18.36 -11.95
C ALA A 55 6.54 18.15 -11.26
N SER A 56 5.45 18.47 -11.95
CA SER A 56 4.09 18.25 -11.44
C SER A 56 3.80 16.76 -11.19
N SER A 57 4.19 15.90 -12.13
CA SER A 57 3.98 14.44 -12.02
C SER A 57 4.84 13.82 -10.91
N LEU A 58 6.08 14.29 -10.76
CA LEU A 58 6.97 13.85 -9.69
C LEU A 58 6.41 14.23 -8.32
N LEU A 59 5.89 15.45 -8.17
CA LEU A 59 5.27 15.88 -6.91
C LEU A 59 4.07 15.00 -6.54
N LYS A 60 3.22 14.66 -7.51
CA LYS A 60 2.09 13.73 -7.28
C LYS A 60 2.57 12.37 -6.78
N LEU A 61 3.59 11.80 -7.42
CA LEU A 61 4.18 10.51 -7.01
C LEU A 61 4.81 10.57 -5.61
N ILE A 62 5.44 11.69 -5.25
CA ILE A 62 6.00 11.89 -3.90
C ILE A 62 4.90 11.91 -2.85
N VAL A 63 3.82 12.67 -3.09
CA VAL A 63 2.68 12.72 -2.17
C VAL A 63 2.01 11.35 -2.05
N GLU A 64 1.79 10.64 -3.15
CA GLU A 64 1.25 9.28 -3.16
C GLU A 64 2.14 8.31 -2.36
N SER A 65 3.46 8.32 -2.60
CA SER A 65 4.42 7.49 -1.87
C SER A 65 4.42 7.78 -0.37
N ASN A 66 4.35 9.05 0.02
CA ASN A 66 4.33 9.44 1.44
C ASN A 66 3.06 8.98 2.14
N THR A 67 1.90 9.14 1.49
CA THR A 67 0.61 8.66 2.01
C THR A 67 0.62 7.14 2.20
N LEU A 68 1.06 6.39 1.18
CA LEU A 68 1.15 4.94 1.24
C LEU A 68 2.15 4.45 2.29
N SER A 69 3.27 5.16 2.48
CA SER A 69 4.28 4.80 3.48
C SER A 69 3.76 4.96 4.90
N LYS A 70 3.07 6.07 5.18
CA LYS A 70 2.41 6.30 6.48
C LYS A 70 1.36 5.24 6.78
N GLU A 71 0.49 4.95 5.81
CA GLU A 71 -0.52 3.90 5.98
C GLU A 71 0.13 2.53 6.22
N LYS A 72 1.20 2.21 5.49
CA LYS A 72 1.92 0.94 5.66
C LYS A 72 2.52 0.82 7.06
N GLU A 73 3.10 1.89 7.60
CA GLU A 73 3.65 1.92 8.97
C GLU A 73 2.56 1.71 10.01
N GLU A 74 1.43 2.42 9.89
CA GLU A 74 0.28 2.25 10.78
C GLU A 74 -0.26 0.82 10.76
N ILE A 75 -0.42 0.23 9.57
CA ILE A 75 -0.89 -1.15 9.43
C ILE A 75 0.16 -2.14 9.95
N ALA A 76 1.46 -1.89 9.75
CA ALA A 76 2.52 -2.75 10.27
C ALA A 76 2.49 -2.81 11.80
N GLU A 77 2.31 -1.68 12.47
CA GLU A 77 2.20 -1.64 13.94
C GLU A 77 0.92 -2.37 14.41
N ARG A 78 -0.21 -2.17 13.73
CA ARG A 78 -1.44 -2.92 14.03
C ARG A 78 -1.28 -4.42 13.86
N VAL A 79 -0.62 -4.88 12.80
CA VAL A 79 -0.31 -6.31 12.60
C VAL A 79 0.54 -6.85 13.74
N LYS A 80 1.52 -6.07 14.23
CA LYS A 80 2.39 -6.47 15.35
C LYS A 80 1.59 -6.62 16.65
N VAL A 81 0.73 -5.66 16.97
CA VAL A 81 -0.16 -5.73 18.14
C VAL A 81 -1.07 -6.97 18.08
N LEU A 82 -1.78 -7.17 16.97
CA LEU A 82 -2.68 -8.32 16.78
C LEU A 82 -1.97 -9.67 16.84
N LYS A 83 -0.73 -9.76 16.33
CA LYS A 83 0.09 -10.97 16.45
C LYS A 83 0.43 -11.29 17.90
N ASN A 84 0.77 -10.28 18.70
CA ASN A 84 1.08 -10.48 20.11
C ASN A 84 -0.16 -10.89 20.90
N GLU A 85 -1.33 -10.32 20.60
CA GLU A 85 -2.60 -10.71 21.21
C GLU A 85 -3.01 -12.17 20.87
N ASP A 86 -2.85 -12.60 19.61
CA ASP A 86 -3.14 -13.99 19.19
C ASP A 86 -2.20 -15.00 19.88
N LEU A 87 -0.96 -14.60 20.20
CA LEU A 87 0.00 -15.45 20.93
C LEU A 87 -0.32 -15.56 22.41
N VAL A 88 -0.90 -14.53 23.04
CA VAL A 88 -1.28 -14.55 24.47
C VAL A 88 -2.57 -15.35 24.70
N GLN A 89 -3.42 -15.49 23.68
CA GLN A 89 -4.69 -16.24 23.77
C GLN A 89 -4.58 -17.74 23.46
N ARG A 90 -3.39 -18.24 23.11
CA ARG A 90 -3.11 -19.66 22.83
C ARG A 90 -2.36 -20.31 23.97
#